data_AF-A0A3M1E4S1-F1
#
_entry.id   AF-A0A3M1E4S1-F1
#
_cell.length_a   1.000
_cell.length_b   1.000
_cell.length_c   1.000
_cell.angle_alpha   90.00
_cell.angle_beta   90.00
_cell.angle_gamma   90.00
#
_symmetry.space_group_name_H-M   'P 1'
#
loop_
_entity.id
_entity.type
_entity.pdbx_description
1 polymer ?
#
loop_
_entity_poly.entity_id
_entity_poly.type
_entity_poly.pdbx_seq_one_letter_code
_entity_poly.pdbx_strand_id
1 'polypeptide(L)'
;MNAEERGFLGLLVVCLLMLLPLLLFAPVAFGPRTLIPADALFLFEPFRSAAAELGVTIPQNPLLADLILENYVWKRFLLQALHNRELPLWDPYIFAGHPFLANGQHSGLYPLSLLFYILPLWRAYGVFTWLQLGLAGVWMYLFARTLGAGRLGSLIAGVTYQFSGFMVVSVVHPMIVAGASWLPFILAMVERVVQQRPALGGRP
;
A
#
# COMPACT_ATOMS: atom_id res chain seq x y z
N MET A 1 13.81 -32.38 -9.28
CA MET A 1 14.19 -31.01 -8.84
C MET A 1 14.60 -31.07 -7.38
N ASN A 2 15.85 -30.75 -7.07
CA ASN A 2 16.40 -30.82 -5.72
C ASN A 2 15.85 -29.68 -4.82
N ALA A 3 16.18 -29.67 -3.53
CA ALA A 3 15.67 -28.66 -2.59
C ALA A 3 16.16 -27.24 -2.92
N GLU A 4 17.41 -27.11 -3.38
CA GLU A 4 18.01 -25.83 -3.77
C GLU A 4 17.33 -25.22 -4.99
N GLU A 5 17.11 -26.00 -6.05
CA GLU A 5 16.38 -25.58 -7.24
C GLU A 5 14.94 -25.15 -6.90
N ARG A 6 14.31 -25.82 -5.91
CA ARG A 6 12.98 -25.43 -5.42
C ARG A 6 13.01 -24.08 -4.72
N GLY A 7 14.02 -23.83 -3.90
CA GLY A 7 14.23 -22.56 -3.20
C GLY A 7 14.51 -21.42 -4.18
N PHE A 8 15.41 -21.64 -5.13
CA PHE A 8 15.79 -20.66 -6.15
C PHE A 8 14.59 -20.22 -7.00
N LEU A 9 13.77 -21.16 -7.48
CA LEU A 9 12.57 -20.84 -8.24
C LEU A 9 11.53 -20.09 -7.42
N GLY A 10 11.42 -20.37 -6.11
CA GLY A 10 10.56 -19.61 -5.21
C GLY A 10 11.01 -18.16 -5.09
N LEU A 11 12.32 -17.94 -4.90
CA LEU A 11 12.91 -16.61 -4.85
C LEU A 11 12.70 -15.84 -6.15
N LEU A 12 12.91 -16.48 -7.31
CA LEU A 12 12.65 -15.86 -8.61
C LEU A 12 11.20 -15.37 -8.75
N VAL A 13 10.22 -16.17 -8.29
CA VAL A 13 8.81 -15.77 -8.32
C VAL A 13 8.55 -14.57 -7.42
N VAL A 14 9.11 -14.56 -6.20
CA VAL A 14 8.97 -13.42 -5.29
C VAL A 14 9.60 -12.17 -5.90
N CYS A 15 10.81 -12.27 -6.44
CA CYS A 15 11.48 -11.17 -7.12
C CYS A 15 10.66 -10.64 -8.30
N LEU A 16 10.08 -11.53 -9.10
CA LEU A 16 9.23 -11.15 -10.23
C LEU A 16 7.97 -10.41 -9.75
N LEU A 17 7.26 -10.94 -8.75
CA LEU A 17 6.05 -10.33 -8.20
C LEU A 17 6.32 -8.97 -7.57
N MET A 18 7.50 -8.77 -6.96
CA MET A 18 7.93 -7.47 -6.44
C MET A 18 8.39 -6.52 -7.55
N LEU A 19 9.01 -7.03 -8.61
CA LEU A 19 9.52 -6.22 -9.73
C LEU A 19 8.40 -5.66 -10.59
N LEU A 20 7.33 -6.42 -10.86
CA LEU A 20 6.24 -5.99 -11.74
C LEU A 20 5.57 -4.67 -11.29
N PRO A 21 5.07 -4.51 -10.05
CA PRO A 21 4.50 -3.24 -9.60
C PRO A 21 5.59 -2.17 -9.52
N LEU A 22 6.85 -2.54 -9.27
CA LEU A 22 7.94 -1.58 -9.33
C LEU A 22 8.08 -0.97 -10.73
N LEU A 23 8.00 -1.75 -11.80
CA LEU A 23 8.12 -1.20 -13.17
C LEU A 23 7.03 -0.15 -13.46
N LEU A 24 5.83 -0.33 -12.91
CA LEU A 24 4.73 0.62 -13.06
C LEU A 24 4.90 1.87 -12.16
N PHE A 25 5.32 1.67 -10.91
CA PHE A 25 5.41 2.73 -9.90
C PHE A 25 6.83 3.29 -9.70
N ALA A 26 7.83 2.86 -10.48
CA ALA A 26 9.22 3.33 -10.39
C ALA A 26 9.34 4.86 -10.47
N PRO A 27 8.60 5.57 -11.35
CA PRO A 27 8.67 7.02 -11.41
C PRO A 27 8.28 7.72 -10.11
N VAL A 28 7.41 7.11 -9.29
CA VAL A 28 6.94 7.67 -8.01
C VAL A 28 7.65 7.07 -6.79
N ALA A 29 8.19 5.86 -6.90
CA ALA A 29 8.94 5.20 -5.84
C ALA A 29 10.40 5.70 -5.77
N PHE A 30 11.05 5.82 -6.93
CA PHE A 30 12.47 6.18 -7.03
C PHE A 30 12.74 7.37 -7.96
N GLY A 31 11.79 7.75 -8.80
CA GLY A 31 11.90 8.91 -9.68
C GLY A 31 11.52 10.24 -9.01
N PRO A 32 11.44 11.30 -9.83
CA PRO A 32 11.10 12.65 -9.35
C PRO A 32 9.58 12.89 -9.26
N ARG A 33 8.73 11.91 -9.58
CA ARG A 33 7.27 12.08 -9.54
C ARG A 33 6.73 11.69 -8.17
N THR A 34 5.49 12.10 -7.89
CA THR A 34 4.75 11.73 -6.69
C THR A 34 3.43 11.06 -7.08
N LEU A 35 2.95 10.17 -6.21
CA LEU A 35 1.63 9.57 -6.32
C LEU A 35 0.52 10.49 -5.79
N ILE A 36 0.92 11.52 -5.03
CA ILE A 36 0.00 12.48 -4.42
C ILE A 36 -0.61 13.38 -5.51
N PRO A 37 -1.95 13.46 -5.63
CA PRO A 37 -2.61 14.32 -6.61
C PRO A 37 -2.65 15.77 -6.11
N ALA A 38 -1.49 16.43 -6.11
CA ALA A 38 -1.36 17.79 -5.58
C ALA A 38 -2.18 18.83 -6.38
N ASP A 39 -2.45 18.55 -7.65
CA ASP A 39 -3.33 19.34 -8.51
C ASP A 39 -4.78 19.36 -8.00
N ALA A 40 -5.23 18.33 -7.27
CA ALA A 40 -6.57 18.32 -6.69
C ALA A 40 -6.80 19.41 -5.63
N LEU A 41 -5.75 20.02 -5.07
CA LEU A 41 -5.88 21.20 -4.19
C LEU A 41 -6.55 22.37 -4.91
N PHE A 42 -6.30 22.53 -6.22
CA PHE A 42 -6.84 23.61 -7.05
C PHE A 42 -8.34 23.45 -7.35
N LEU A 43 -8.96 22.35 -6.90
CA LEU A 43 -10.42 22.22 -6.90
C LEU A 43 -11.08 23.16 -5.90
N PHE A 44 -10.38 23.67 -4.89
CA PHE A 44 -10.96 24.45 -3.81
C PHE A 44 -10.20 25.76 -3.58
N GLU A 45 -10.87 26.75 -3.00
CA GLU A 45 -10.20 27.97 -2.53
C GLU A 45 -9.34 27.67 -1.28
N PRO A 46 -8.23 28.41 -1.06
CA PRO A 46 -7.74 29.53 -1.86
C PRO A 46 -6.90 29.13 -3.08
N PHE A 47 -6.52 27.85 -3.22
CA PHE A 47 -5.62 27.41 -4.29
C PHE A 47 -6.21 27.62 -5.68
N ARG A 48 -7.52 27.46 -5.83
CA ARG A 48 -8.23 27.72 -7.09
C ARG A 48 -7.97 29.13 -7.62
N SER A 49 -8.01 30.16 -6.78
CA SER A 49 -7.73 31.53 -7.21
C SER A 49 -6.30 31.73 -7.75
N ALA A 50 -5.33 30.95 -7.26
CA ALA A 50 -3.93 30.97 -7.69
C ALA A 50 -3.61 29.99 -8.84
N ALA A 51 -4.59 29.24 -9.37
CA ALA A 51 -4.37 28.17 -10.34
C ALA A 51 -3.67 28.68 -11.62
N ALA A 52 -4.14 29.80 -12.17
CA ALA A 52 -3.59 30.39 -13.38
C ALA A 52 -2.13 30.85 -13.20
N GLU A 53 -1.80 31.44 -12.05
CA GLU A 53 -0.44 31.90 -11.73
C GLU A 53 0.54 30.72 -11.56
N LEU A 54 0.06 29.61 -10.99
CA LEU A 54 0.84 28.40 -10.77
C LEU A 54 0.82 27.44 -11.97
N GLY A 55 0.25 27.85 -13.11
CA GLY A 55 0.22 27.07 -14.34
C GLY A 55 -0.67 25.82 -14.28
N VAL A 56 -1.63 25.79 -13.36
CA VAL A 56 -2.61 24.70 -13.21
C VAL A 56 -3.92 25.09 -13.87
N THR A 57 -4.36 24.31 -14.86
CA THR A 57 -5.60 24.57 -15.60
C THR A 57 -6.76 23.76 -15.04
N ILE A 58 -6.69 22.44 -15.16
CA ILE A 58 -7.72 21.50 -14.71
C ILE A 58 -7.03 20.31 -14.05
N PRO A 59 -7.40 19.94 -12.82
CA PRO A 59 -6.88 18.74 -12.17
C PRO A 59 -7.16 17.48 -13.01
N GLN A 60 -6.16 16.60 -13.11
CA GLN A 60 -6.18 15.45 -14.02
C GLN A 60 -7.25 14.43 -13.64
N ASN A 61 -7.41 14.18 -12.34
CA ASN A 61 -8.44 13.28 -11.82
C ASN A 61 -8.98 13.80 -10.49
N PRO A 62 -10.11 14.53 -10.50
CA PRO A 62 -10.67 15.10 -9.28
C PRO A 62 -11.21 14.05 -8.31
N LEU A 63 -11.44 12.81 -8.76
CA LEU A 63 -11.92 11.71 -7.92
C LEU A 63 -10.84 11.16 -6.97
N LEU A 64 -9.59 11.61 -7.10
CA LEU A 64 -8.48 11.13 -6.27
C LEU A 64 -8.13 12.09 -5.11
N ALA A 65 -8.98 13.08 -4.84
CA ALA A 65 -8.67 14.17 -3.91
C ALA A 65 -8.42 13.68 -2.46
N ASP A 66 -9.02 12.58 -2.03
CA ASP A 66 -8.90 12.04 -0.66
C ASP A 66 -7.44 11.71 -0.27
N LEU A 67 -6.60 11.38 -1.25
CA LEU A 67 -5.19 11.11 -0.97
C LEU A 67 -4.45 12.36 -0.48
N ILE A 68 -4.73 13.53 -1.07
CA ILE A 68 -4.10 14.80 -0.66
C ILE A 68 -4.87 15.51 0.45
N LEU A 69 -6.21 15.48 0.43
CA LEU A 69 -7.04 16.23 1.38
C LEU A 69 -7.16 15.55 2.74
N GLU A 70 -7.12 14.23 2.78
CA GLU A 70 -7.35 13.46 4.01
C GLU A 70 -6.09 12.69 4.41
N ASN A 71 -5.65 11.74 3.57
CA ASN A 71 -4.58 10.81 3.92
C ASN A 71 -3.24 11.51 4.15
N TYR A 72 -2.86 12.43 3.26
CA TYR A 72 -1.62 13.20 3.38
C TYR A 72 -1.63 14.08 4.64
N VAL A 73 -2.75 14.75 4.91
CA VAL A 73 -2.88 15.64 6.07
C VAL A 73 -2.79 14.85 7.37
N TRP A 74 -3.42 13.68 7.46
CA TRP A 74 -3.28 12.81 8.62
C TRP A 74 -1.85 12.31 8.84
N LYS A 75 -1.15 11.91 7.76
CA LYS A 75 0.28 11.54 7.88
C LYS A 75 1.11 12.72 8.35
N ARG A 76 0.86 13.92 7.83
CA ARG A 76 1.54 15.14 8.24
C ARG A 76 1.29 15.48 9.72
N PHE A 77 0.05 15.39 10.18
CA PHE A 77 -0.32 15.60 11.59
C PHE A 77 0.40 14.60 12.51
N LEU A 78 0.39 13.32 12.12
CA LEU A 78 1.09 12.26 12.86
C LEU A 78 2.60 12.51 12.96
N LEU A 79 3.24 12.92 11.86
CA LEU A 79 4.66 13.28 11.86
C LEU A 79 4.94 14.51 12.73
N GLN A 80 4.07 15.52 12.69
CA GLN A 80 4.20 16.72 13.50
C GLN A 80 4.08 16.42 15.00
N ALA A 81 3.10 15.61 15.39
CA ALA A 81 2.95 15.18 16.78
C ALA A 81 4.19 14.40 17.26
N LEU A 82 4.68 13.44 16.47
CA LEU A 82 5.90 12.70 16.78
C LEU A 82 7.11 13.62 16.92
N HIS A 83 7.26 14.60 16.02
CA HIS A 83 8.33 15.61 16.10
C HIS A 83 8.26 16.42 17.40
N ASN A 84 7.04 16.77 17.82
CA ASN A 84 6.78 17.49 19.08
C ASN A 84 6.83 16.58 20.32
N ARG A 85 7.08 15.27 20.16
CA ARG A 85 7.04 14.26 21.23
C ARG A 85 5.67 14.14 21.90
N GLU A 86 4.62 14.42 21.13
CA GLU A 86 3.24 14.32 21.54
C GLU A 86 2.63 13.01 21.05
N LEU A 87 1.76 12.44 21.88
CA LEU A 87 0.95 11.29 21.51
C LEU A 87 -0.32 11.84 20.82
N PRO A 88 -0.54 11.58 19.51
CA PRO A 88 -1.61 12.22 18.74
C PRO A 88 -2.98 11.62 19.04
N LEU A 89 -3.46 11.79 20.27
CA LEU A 89 -4.73 11.23 20.72
C LEU A 89 -5.95 11.99 20.18
N TRP A 90 -5.80 13.30 19.96
CA TRP A 90 -6.87 14.20 19.53
C TRP A 90 -6.41 15.07 18.38
N ASP A 91 -7.17 15.11 17.29
CA ASP A 91 -6.96 16.03 16.18
C ASP A 91 -7.96 17.18 16.30
N PRO A 92 -7.50 18.42 16.58
CA PRO A 92 -8.36 19.58 16.76
C PRO A 92 -8.76 20.27 15.45
N TYR A 93 -8.24 19.85 14.30
CA TYR A 93 -8.36 20.60 13.04
C TYR A 93 -9.63 20.29 12.25
N ILE A 94 -10.35 19.23 12.62
CA ILE A 94 -11.58 18.81 11.93
C ILE A 94 -12.78 19.02 12.87
N PHE A 95 -13.69 19.93 12.48
CA PHE A 95 -14.87 20.34 13.27
C PHE A 95 -14.49 20.81 14.70
N ALA A 96 -15.09 20.21 15.74
CA ALA A 96 -14.74 20.45 17.15
C ALA A 96 -13.61 19.53 17.66
N GLY A 97 -12.99 18.79 16.74
CA GLY A 97 -11.98 17.78 16.98
C GLY A 97 -12.53 16.35 17.02
N HIS A 98 -11.64 15.38 16.86
CA HIS A 98 -11.97 13.95 16.88
C HIS A 98 -10.83 13.10 17.48
N PRO A 99 -11.12 11.89 18.00
CA PRO A 99 -10.10 11.02 18.56
C PRO A 99 -9.23 10.41 17.45
N PHE A 100 -8.06 11.00 17.20
CA PHE A 100 -7.20 10.68 16.07
C PHE A 100 -6.67 9.24 16.11
N LEU A 101 -6.00 8.81 17.19
CA LEU A 101 -5.47 7.44 17.27
C LEU A 101 -6.56 6.35 17.34
N ALA A 102 -7.79 6.70 17.70
CA ALA A 102 -8.91 5.77 17.64
C ALA A 102 -9.40 5.56 16.19
N ASN A 103 -9.09 6.49 15.28
CA ASN A 103 -9.36 6.35 13.86
C ASN A 103 -8.32 5.45 13.18
N GLY A 104 -8.68 4.23 12.82
CA GLY A 104 -7.76 3.30 12.15
C GLY A 104 -7.29 3.73 10.75
N GLN A 105 -7.98 4.67 10.09
CA GLN A 105 -7.73 5.00 8.67
C GLN A 105 -6.35 5.61 8.42
N HIS A 106 -5.83 6.43 9.34
CA HIS A 106 -4.50 7.01 9.21
C HIS A 106 -3.37 5.96 9.28
N SER A 107 -3.67 4.72 9.70
CA SER A 107 -2.76 3.57 9.70
C SER A 107 -1.44 3.84 10.44
N GLY A 108 -1.46 4.64 11.50
CA GLY A 108 -0.23 5.08 12.19
C GLY A 108 0.54 3.93 12.85
N LEU A 109 -0.19 2.96 13.39
CA LEU A 109 0.36 1.78 14.07
C LEU A 109 0.57 0.58 13.14
N TYR A 110 0.27 0.73 11.85
CA TYR A 110 0.49 -0.33 10.88
C TYR A 110 1.99 -0.50 10.60
N PRO A 111 2.58 -1.72 10.68
CA PRO A 111 4.03 -1.90 10.62
C PRO A 111 4.72 -1.31 9.38
N LEU A 112 4.13 -1.47 8.19
CA LEU A 112 4.73 -0.91 6.96
C LEU A 112 4.49 0.59 6.82
N SER A 113 3.71 1.21 7.71
CA SER A 113 3.69 2.67 7.82
C SER A 113 5.03 3.24 8.28
N LEU A 114 5.97 2.39 8.71
CA LEU A 114 7.37 2.77 8.96
C LEU A 114 7.96 3.61 7.83
N LEU A 115 7.61 3.29 6.57
CA LEU A 115 8.04 4.02 5.39
C LEU A 115 7.70 5.52 5.44
N PHE A 116 6.54 5.89 6.00
CA PHE A 116 6.12 7.28 6.13
C PHE A 116 6.88 8.05 7.22
N TYR A 117 7.53 7.36 8.16
CA TYR A 117 8.35 7.98 9.21
C TYR A 117 9.80 8.21 8.77
N ILE A 118 10.31 7.39 7.84
CA ILE A 118 11.72 7.43 7.42
C ILE A 118 11.96 8.08 6.06
N LEU A 119 10.93 8.12 5.19
CA LEU A 119 11.02 8.75 3.87
C LEU A 119 10.23 10.07 3.84
N PRO A 120 10.63 11.03 2.99
CA PRO A 120 9.77 12.17 2.66
C PRO A 120 8.40 11.69 2.17
N LEU A 121 7.32 12.28 2.69
CA LEU A 121 5.94 11.82 2.42
C LEU A 121 5.65 11.65 0.93
N TRP A 122 6.07 12.61 0.10
CA TRP A 122 5.85 12.57 -1.36
C TRP A 122 6.42 11.32 -2.04
N ARG A 123 7.50 10.74 -1.50
CA ARG A 123 8.09 9.49 -1.99
C ARG A 123 7.53 8.26 -1.25
N ALA A 124 7.24 8.41 0.04
CA ALA A 124 6.76 7.33 0.88
C ALA A 124 5.50 6.65 0.32
N TYR A 125 4.56 7.43 -0.25
CA TYR A 125 3.37 6.86 -0.90
C TYR A 125 3.70 5.96 -2.09
N GLY A 126 4.66 6.34 -2.94
CA GLY A 126 5.08 5.52 -4.07
C GLY A 126 5.73 4.22 -3.64
N VAL A 127 6.64 4.28 -2.67
CA VAL A 127 7.33 3.10 -2.11
C VAL A 127 6.35 2.19 -1.37
N PHE A 128 5.42 2.76 -0.59
CA PHE A 128 4.40 2.01 0.13
C PHE A 128 3.48 1.27 -0.83
N THR A 129 2.97 1.95 -1.87
CA THR A 129 2.13 1.32 -2.90
C THR A 129 2.86 0.18 -3.61
N TRP A 130 4.10 0.40 -4.03
CA TRP A 130 4.92 -0.66 -4.64
C TRP A 130 5.02 -1.88 -3.72
N LEU A 131 5.40 -1.66 -2.46
CA LEU A 131 5.56 -2.73 -1.48
C LEU A 131 4.25 -3.50 -1.27
N GLN A 132 3.13 -2.80 -1.10
CA GLN A 132 1.85 -3.46 -0.83
C GLN A 132 1.30 -4.25 -2.01
N LEU A 133 1.43 -3.73 -3.23
CA LEU A 133 1.03 -4.48 -4.43
C LEU A 133 1.91 -5.72 -4.61
N GLY A 134 3.23 -5.58 -4.41
CA GLY A 134 4.15 -6.73 -4.48
C GLY A 134 3.82 -7.79 -3.43
N LEU A 135 3.59 -7.38 -2.18
CA LEU A 135 3.17 -8.28 -1.10
C LEU A 135 1.83 -8.95 -1.40
N ALA A 136 0.85 -8.22 -1.92
CA ALA A 136 -0.43 -8.78 -2.34
C ALA A 136 -0.25 -9.92 -3.35
N GLY A 137 0.62 -9.74 -4.36
CA GLY A 137 0.93 -10.78 -5.33
C GLY A 137 1.65 -11.98 -4.71
N VAL A 138 2.65 -11.74 -3.84
CA VAL A 138 3.40 -12.79 -3.14
C VAL A 138 2.47 -13.62 -2.24
N TRP A 139 1.57 -12.97 -1.52
CA TRP A 139 0.60 -13.62 -0.66
C TRP A 139 -0.43 -14.42 -1.45
N MET A 140 -0.89 -13.90 -2.58
CA MET A 140 -1.80 -14.65 -3.46
C MET A 140 -1.10 -15.85 -4.11
N TYR A 141 0.16 -15.72 -4.50
CA TYR A 141 0.97 -16.85 -4.95
C TYR A 141 1.05 -17.93 -3.85
N LEU A 142 1.35 -17.54 -2.61
CA LEU A 142 1.41 -18.45 -1.46
C LEU A 142 0.07 -19.13 -1.21
N PHE A 143 -1.04 -18.38 -1.32
CA PHE A 143 -2.39 -18.90 -1.15
C PHE A 143 -2.73 -19.95 -2.22
N ALA A 144 -2.53 -19.63 -3.50
CA ALA A 144 -2.76 -20.55 -4.60
C ALA A 144 -1.89 -21.82 -4.48
N ARG A 145 -0.64 -21.69 -4.03
CA ARG A 145 0.23 -22.84 -3.74
C ARG A 145 -0.30 -23.69 -2.59
N THR A 146 -0.90 -23.07 -1.58
CA THR A 146 -1.50 -23.75 -0.42
C THR A 146 -2.74 -24.54 -0.83
N LEU A 147 -3.54 -24.02 -1.77
CA LEU A 147 -4.67 -24.71 -2.40
C LEU A 147 -4.25 -25.85 -3.36
N GLY A 148 -2.94 -26.04 -3.61
CA GLY A 148 -2.43 -27.10 -4.46
C GLY A 148 -2.24 -26.73 -5.94
N ALA A 149 -2.51 -25.48 -6.34
CA ALA A 149 -2.28 -25.03 -7.71
C ALA A 149 -0.79 -25.11 -8.08
N GLY A 150 -0.46 -25.46 -9.33
CA GLY A 150 0.91 -25.49 -9.83
C GLY A 150 1.61 -24.12 -9.76
N ARG A 151 2.94 -24.08 -9.97
CA ARG A 151 3.72 -22.83 -9.89
C ARG A 151 3.26 -21.76 -10.85
N LEU A 152 3.05 -22.14 -12.12
CA LEU A 152 2.62 -21.21 -13.15
C LEU A 152 1.22 -20.66 -12.84
N GLY A 153 0.27 -21.53 -12.47
CA GLY A 153 -1.08 -21.10 -12.07
C GLY A 153 -1.06 -20.18 -10.85
N SER A 154 -0.19 -20.47 -9.87
CA SER A 154 -0.02 -19.61 -8.69
C SER A 154 0.61 -18.26 -9.04
N LEU A 155 1.57 -18.24 -9.98
CA LEU A 155 2.18 -17.00 -10.47
C LEU A 155 1.14 -16.14 -11.18
N ILE A 156 0.34 -16.74 -12.07
CA ILE A 156 -0.77 -16.06 -12.74
C ILE A 156 -1.73 -15.48 -11.70
N ALA A 157 -2.14 -16.28 -10.70
CA ALA A 157 -3.01 -15.79 -9.61
C ALA A 157 -2.40 -14.59 -8.87
N GLY A 158 -1.10 -14.64 -8.55
CA GLY A 158 -0.37 -13.53 -7.92
C GLY A 158 -0.39 -12.26 -8.76
N VAL A 159 -0.05 -12.36 -10.04
CA VAL A 159 -0.07 -11.23 -10.99
C VAL A 159 -1.48 -10.67 -11.16
N THR A 160 -2.48 -11.54 -11.30
CA THR A 160 -3.89 -11.15 -11.45
C THR A 160 -4.39 -10.42 -10.21
N TYR A 161 -4.05 -10.87 -9.01
CA TYR A 161 -4.52 -10.23 -7.77
C TYR A 161 -3.88 -8.86 -7.56
N GLN A 162 -2.55 -8.75 -7.65
CA GLN A 162 -1.85 -7.48 -7.42
C GLN A 162 -2.22 -6.40 -8.45
N PHE A 163 -2.65 -6.79 -9.65
CA PHE A 163 -3.11 -5.86 -10.69
C PHE A 163 -4.63 -5.91 -10.93
N SER A 164 -5.39 -6.50 -10.01
CA SER A 164 -6.84 -6.48 -10.10
C SER A 164 -7.36 -5.04 -10.05
N GLY A 165 -8.51 -4.79 -10.67
CA GLY A 165 -9.10 -3.45 -10.71
C GLY A 165 -9.28 -2.85 -9.32
N PHE A 166 -9.68 -3.67 -8.34
CA PHE A 166 -9.76 -3.25 -6.94
C PHE A 166 -8.40 -2.76 -6.41
N MET A 167 -7.33 -3.55 -6.57
CA MET A 167 -6.01 -3.21 -6.04
C MET A 167 -5.45 -1.95 -6.69
N VAL A 168 -5.55 -1.83 -8.02
CA VAL A 168 -4.98 -0.69 -8.78
C VAL A 168 -5.76 0.60 -8.53
N VAL A 169 -7.09 0.57 -8.56
CA VAL A 169 -7.92 1.76 -8.34
C VAL A 169 -7.86 2.22 -6.87
N SER A 170 -7.74 1.28 -5.93
CA SER A 170 -7.69 1.61 -4.50
C SER A 170 -6.36 2.20 -4.03
N VAL A 171 -5.35 2.33 -4.90
CA VAL A 171 -4.04 2.92 -4.56
C VAL A 171 -4.15 4.33 -3.96
N VAL A 172 -5.20 5.06 -4.29
CA VAL A 172 -5.54 6.37 -3.68
C VAL A 172 -5.84 6.27 -2.17
N HIS A 173 -6.20 5.08 -1.68
CA HIS A 173 -6.51 4.75 -0.29
C HIS A 173 -5.46 3.76 0.27
N PRO A 174 -4.31 4.22 0.80
CA PRO A 174 -3.24 3.36 1.26
C PRO A 174 -3.67 2.33 2.32
N MET A 175 -4.58 2.71 3.21
CA MET A 175 -5.11 1.82 4.25
C MET A 175 -5.91 0.65 3.68
N ILE A 176 -6.67 0.89 2.59
CA ILE A 176 -7.47 -0.15 1.93
C ILE A 176 -6.55 -1.14 1.23
N VAL A 177 -5.58 -0.64 0.45
CA VAL A 177 -4.59 -1.50 -0.23
C VAL A 177 -3.76 -2.27 0.79
N ALA A 178 -3.38 -1.63 1.90
CA ALA A 178 -2.67 -2.29 2.99
C ALA A 178 -3.48 -3.47 3.54
N GLY A 179 -4.73 -3.24 3.96
CA GLY A 179 -5.59 -4.30 4.49
C GLY A 179 -5.85 -5.42 3.48
N ALA A 180 -6.20 -5.06 2.24
CA ALA A 180 -6.47 -6.02 1.19
C ALA A 180 -5.26 -6.87 0.84
N SER A 181 -4.04 -6.31 0.86
CA SER A 181 -2.82 -7.06 0.56
C SER A 181 -2.65 -8.28 1.46
N TRP A 182 -3.07 -8.23 2.73
CA TRP A 182 -2.94 -9.34 3.69
C TRP A 182 -3.99 -10.43 3.52
N LEU A 183 -5.09 -10.16 2.82
CA LEU A 183 -6.20 -11.10 2.71
C LEU A 183 -5.75 -12.49 2.19
N PRO A 184 -4.96 -12.61 1.10
CA PRO A 184 -4.53 -13.93 0.65
C PRO A 184 -3.60 -14.63 1.65
N PHE A 185 -2.78 -13.88 2.39
CA PHE A 185 -1.90 -14.46 3.40
C PHE A 185 -2.70 -15.06 4.55
N ILE A 186 -3.71 -14.32 5.05
CA ILE A 186 -4.61 -14.79 6.10
C ILE A 186 -5.33 -16.06 5.64
N LEU A 187 -5.88 -16.05 4.42
CA LEU A 187 -6.54 -17.23 3.85
C LEU A 187 -5.58 -18.41 3.69
N ALA A 188 -4.33 -18.17 3.28
CA ALA A 188 -3.32 -19.21 3.21
C ALA A 188 -3.00 -19.82 4.59
N MET A 189 -2.94 -19.00 5.64
CA MET A 189 -2.69 -19.50 6.99
C MET A 189 -3.89 -20.27 7.53
N VAL A 190 -5.11 -19.78 7.31
CA VAL A 190 -6.35 -20.48 7.65
C VAL A 190 -6.40 -21.84 6.96
N GLU A 191 -6.14 -21.89 5.65
CA GLU A 191 -6.14 -23.13 4.89
C GLU A 191 -5.11 -24.14 5.42
N ARG A 192 -3.90 -23.68 5.79
CA ARG A 192 -2.89 -24.57 6.39
C ARG A 192 -3.33 -25.15 7.72
N VAL A 193 -3.96 -24.34 8.58
CA VAL A 193 -4.50 -24.78 9.87
C VAL A 193 -5.61 -25.81 9.64
N VAL A 194 -6.53 -25.56 8.72
CA VAL A 194 -7.63 -26.49 8.38
C VAL A 194 -7.11 -27.80 7.82
N GLN A 195 -6.09 -27.76 6.94
CA GLN A 195 -5.46 -28.95 6.40
C GLN A 195 -4.56 -29.69 7.42
N GLN A 196 -4.47 -29.23 8.67
CA GLN A 196 -3.52 -29.69 9.69
C GLN A 196 -2.07 -29.72 9.18
N ARG A 197 -1.75 -28.86 8.22
CA ARG A 197 -0.40 -28.76 7.67
C ARG A 197 0.41 -27.86 8.60
N PRO A 198 1.55 -28.34 9.12
CA PRO A 198 2.44 -27.52 9.92
C PRO A 198 2.83 -26.26 9.15
N ALA A 199 2.62 -25.08 9.76
CA ALA A 199 2.86 -23.78 9.12
C ALA A 199 4.33 -23.57 8.77
N LEU A 200 5.23 -24.21 9.52
CA LEU A 200 6.68 -24.29 9.31
C LEU A 200 7.03 -25.79 9.27
N GLY A 201 7.71 -26.22 8.20
CA GLY A 201 7.86 -27.64 7.86
C GLY A 201 8.30 -28.53 9.02
N GLY A 202 7.51 -29.57 9.26
CA GLY A 202 7.81 -30.70 10.13
C GLY A 202 6.64 -31.67 10.03
N ARG A 203 6.84 -32.82 9.37
CA ARG A 203 5.78 -33.82 9.12
C ARG A 203 5.12 -34.28 10.44
N PRO A 204 3.86 -34.77 10.41
CA PRO A 204 3.40 -35.70 11.43
C PRO A 204 4.29 -36.96 11.49
#